data_AF-A0A0P8C9F1-F1
#
_entry.id   AF-A0A0P8C9F1-F1
#
_cell.length_a   1.000
_cell.length_b   1.000
_cell.length_c   1.000
_cell.angle_alpha   90.00
_cell.angle_beta   90.00
_cell.angle_gamma   90.00
#
_symmetry.space_group_name_H-M   'P 1'
#
loop_
_entity.id
_entity.type
_entity.pdbx_description
1 polymer ?
#
loop_
_entity_poly.entity_id
_entity_poly.type
_entity_poly.pdbx_seq_one_letter_code
_entity_poly.pdbx_strand_id
1 'polypeptide(L)'
;MISIGVLTRGKYGLRLIENIRNNSGFKVSSLEFPESLPDFIEEPAEFIKGLDLDETFFSNDLIIAYIMHPDLTPEIVRLAGENKAHAVIIAGSAAIAGGRDELLNLSKKYGIHIEIHEICCDIGQSGNNTVTGFATCFGRPQIHITTKDGLISTVKVIRGAPCGSTWHMAKNLVGSKIDEAPAKGGLLVQQYPCRAIRGTKGGIHKAAKFHKEAVEKALKESDYMKGSIYERSLKFHEAHQGKIALKTKVSLKTKDDLSLAYTPGVAQACLQIQSNRDDIYRYTSKGNFVAVVSDGTSVLGLGDLGGYAALPVMEGKAALFKVFAGVDAFPICLDTRDTEEVINTIKNIAPAFGGINLEDIGAPRCFEIEERLKGLLDIPVFHDDQHGAALVMLAGLINALKVVGKKFCDIKVVISGAGAAATASAKLLLDECVRDIIICDSTGIIYEGRARLNPYKEELARLTNKKPDNGKSCRCNERSRCFYRFYQWAG
;
A
#
# COMPACT_ATOMS: atom_id res chain seq x y z
N MET A 1 5.04 1.83 44.39
CA MET A 1 4.90 2.83 43.31
C MET A 1 6.29 3.13 42.82
N ILE A 2 6.59 2.94 41.53
CA ILE A 2 7.95 3.10 41.00
C ILE A 2 8.36 4.57 41.10
N SER A 3 9.55 4.81 41.64
CA SER A 3 10.21 6.10 41.71
C SER A 3 11.17 6.28 40.53
N ILE A 4 11.10 7.43 39.87
CA ILE A 4 11.86 7.75 38.66
C ILE A 4 12.66 9.02 38.89
N GLY A 5 13.98 8.88 38.84
CA GLY A 5 14.90 10.00 38.78
C GLY A 5 15.17 10.37 37.32
N VAL A 6 14.97 11.63 36.96
CA VAL A 6 15.36 12.15 35.63
C VAL A 6 16.57 13.07 35.77
N LEU A 7 17.67 12.70 35.14
CA LEU A 7 18.83 13.59 35.00
C LEU A 7 18.58 14.51 33.81
N THR A 8 18.63 15.81 34.05
CA THR A 8 18.29 16.82 33.04
C THR A 8 19.44 17.77 32.73
N ARG A 9 19.57 18.11 31.45
CA ARG A 9 20.45 19.19 30.97
C ARG A 9 19.67 20.15 30.08
N GLY A 10 19.31 21.31 30.63
CA GLY A 10 18.52 22.35 29.98
C GLY A 10 17.04 21.99 29.73
N LYS A 11 16.33 22.86 29.00
CA LYS A 11 14.86 22.88 28.84
C LYS A 11 14.16 21.60 28.35
N TYR A 12 14.87 20.65 27.76
CA TYR A 12 14.27 19.42 27.24
C TYR A 12 13.90 18.44 28.36
N GLY A 13 14.67 18.43 29.44
CA GLY A 13 14.44 17.53 30.58
C GLY A 13 13.18 17.87 31.37
N LEU A 14 12.88 19.17 31.54
CA LEU A 14 11.68 19.64 32.23
C LEU A 14 10.39 19.11 31.59
N ARG A 15 10.29 19.12 30.25
CA ARG A 15 9.12 18.56 29.55
C ARG A 15 8.99 17.05 29.73
N LEU A 16 10.11 16.34 29.83
CA LEU A 16 10.09 14.90 30.09
C LEU A 16 9.56 14.63 31.50
N ILE A 17 10.02 15.38 32.51
CA ILE A 17 9.53 15.29 33.88
C ILE A 17 8.03 15.60 33.96
N GLU A 18 7.61 16.73 33.40
CA GLU A 18 6.22 17.17 33.42
C GLU A 18 5.31 16.13 32.75
N ASN A 19 5.71 15.62 31.60
CA ASN A 19 4.92 14.65 30.87
C ASN A 19 4.89 13.28 31.56
N ILE A 20 5.96 12.87 32.26
CA ILE A 20 5.93 11.67 33.11
C ILE A 20 4.93 11.85 34.25
N ARG A 21 4.98 12.98 34.96
CA ARG A 21 4.04 13.28 36.06
C ARG A 21 2.59 13.32 35.59
N ASN A 22 2.33 13.93 34.43
CA ASN A 22 0.95 14.12 33.94
C ASN A 22 0.32 12.85 33.36
N ASN A 23 1.12 11.88 32.91
CA ASN A 23 0.63 10.71 32.18
C ASN A 23 1.02 9.37 32.83
N SER A 24 1.37 9.37 34.11
CA SER A 24 1.63 8.16 34.88
C SER A 24 1.36 8.36 36.36
N GLY A 25 1.42 7.26 37.12
CA GLY A 25 1.38 7.28 38.58
C GLY A 25 2.76 7.20 39.24
N PHE A 26 3.85 7.54 38.54
CA PHE A 26 5.20 7.42 39.08
C PHE A 26 5.58 8.58 40.00
N LYS A 27 6.39 8.32 41.01
CA LYS A 27 7.02 9.37 41.84
C LYS A 27 8.23 9.91 41.09
N VAL A 28 8.22 11.18 40.68
CA VAL A 28 9.29 11.74 39.83
C VAL A 28 10.15 12.75 40.58
N SER A 29 11.43 12.47 40.70
CA SER A 29 12.48 13.40 41.13
C SER A 29 13.33 13.83 39.93
N SER A 30 14.10 14.90 40.09
CA SER A 30 14.97 15.41 39.03
C SER A 30 16.27 15.94 39.61
N LEU A 31 17.35 15.76 38.87
CA LEU A 31 18.65 16.31 39.18
C LEU A 31 19.20 17.01 37.94
N GLU A 32 19.54 18.28 38.07
CA GLU A 32 19.96 19.12 36.96
C GLU A 32 21.48 19.23 36.89
N PHE A 33 22.04 19.00 35.71
CA PHE A 33 23.46 19.22 35.42
C PHE A 33 23.66 20.56 34.72
N PRO A 34 24.84 21.19 34.85
CA PRO A 34 25.18 22.40 34.11
C PRO A 34 24.95 22.26 32.60
N GLU A 35 24.40 23.30 31.96
CA GLU A 35 24.10 23.27 30.53
C GLU A 35 25.35 23.08 29.67
N SER A 36 26.46 23.70 30.11
CA SER A 36 27.79 23.60 29.53
C SER A 36 28.65 22.69 30.40
N LEU A 37 29.21 21.65 29.78
CA LEU A 37 30.20 20.77 30.38
C LEU A 37 31.53 20.92 29.61
N PRO A 38 32.68 20.68 30.24
CA PRO A 38 33.95 20.57 29.53
C PRO A 38 33.89 19.51 28.42
N ASP A 39 34.74 19.64 27.41
CA ASP A 39 34.83 18.66 26.32
C ASP A 39 35.36 17.29 26.79
N PHE A 40 36.14 17.29 27.87
CA PHE A 40 36.71 16.11 28.52
C PHE A 40 36.64 16.28 30.04
N ILE A 41 36.28 15.21 30.75
CA ILE A 41 36.26 15.18 32.21
C ILE A 41 37.19 14.05 32.65
N GLU A 42 38.41 14.41 33.04
CA GLU A 42 39.46 13.44 33.41
C GLU A 42 39.11 12.69 34.70
N GLU A 43 38.52 13.37 35.68
CA GLU A 43 38.15 12.81 36.99
C GLU A 43 36.63 12.98 37.25
N PRO A 44 35.77 12.08 36.70
CA PRO A 44 34.31 12.19 36.82
C PRO A 44 33.79 12.21 38.26
N ALA A 45 34.41 11.46 39.16
CA ALA A 45 34.00 11.38 40.57
C ALA A 45 34.24 12.70 41.32
N GLU A 46 35.39 13.34 41.11
CA GLU A 46 35.69 14.66 41.69
C GLU A 46 34.80 15.74 41.08
N PHE A 47 34.55 15.66 39.76
CA PHE A 47 33.66 16.59 39.09
C PHE A 47 32.24 16.54 39.67
N ILE A 48 31.65 15.36 39.83
CA ILE A 48 30.31 15.21 40.43
C ILE A 48 30.30 15.70 41.88
N LYS A 49 31.32 15.38 42.67
CA LYS A 49 31.44 15.86 44.06
C LYS A 49 31.49 17.38 44.14
N GLY A 50 32.10 18.05 43.16
CA GLY A 50 32.15 19.51 43.05
C GLY A 50 30.80 20.17 42.70
N LEU A 51 29.79 19.40 42.27
CA LEU A 51 28.47 19.93 41.90
C LEU A 51 27.47 20.00 43.07
N ASP A 52 27.81 19.51 44.26
CA ASP A 52 26.95 19.51 45.47
C ASP A 52 25.54 18.96 45.19
N LEU A 53 25.47 17.80 44.54
CA LEU A 53 24.22 17.18 44.11
C LEU A 53 23.51 16.47 45.28
N ASP A 54 22.18 16.48 45.26
CA ASP A 54 21.37 15.69 46.20
C ASP A 54 21.54 14.18 45.94
N GLU A 55 22.37 13.53 46.77
CA GLU A 55 22.67 12.10 46.65
C GLU A 55 21.43 11.19 46.80
N THR A 56 20.38 11.66 47.47
CA THR A 56 19.13 10.89 47.63
C THR A 56 18.41 10.67 46.29
N PHE A 57 18.75 11.44 45.26
CA PHE A 57 18.29 11.22 43.89
C PHE A 57 18.69 9.83 43.37
N PHE A 58 19.88 9.32 43.72
CA PHE A 58 20.38 8.05 43.17
C PHE A 58 19.68 6.82 43.77
N SER A 59 18.83 6.99 44.78
CA SER A 59 18.02 5.91 45.36
C SER A 59 16.68 5.69 44.65
N ASN A 60 16.44 6.34 43.50
CA ASN A 60 15.23 6.09 42.70
C ASN A 60 15.28 4.70 42.05
N ASP A 61 14.14 4.02 41.95
CA ASP A 61 14.06 2.67 41.36
C ASP A 61 14.57 2.65 39.91
N LEU A 62 14.24 3.70 39.16
CA LEU A 62 14.67 3.92 37.77
C LEU A 62 15.35 5.28 37.64
N ILE A 63 16.52 5.32 37.03
CA ILE A 63 17.18 6.58 36.66
C ILE A 63 17.22 6.71 35.15
N ILE A 64 16.73 7.84 34.62
CA ILE A 64 16.79 8.17 33.21
C ILE A 64 17.91 9.19 33.03
N ALA A 65 19.04 8.72 32.50
CA ALA A 65 20.19 9.53 32.13
C ALA A 65 20.00 10.04 30.70
N TYR A 66 19.50 11.28 30.57
CA TYR A 66 19.18 11.88 29.27
C TYR A 66 20.30 12.82 28.79
N ILE A 67 20.99 12.46 27.72
CA ILE A 67 22.03 13.29 27.06
C ILE A 67 23.18 13.62 28.03
N MET A 68 23.77 12.57 28.59
CA MET A 68 24.93 12.71 29.46
C MET A 68 26.24 12.73 28.67
N HIS A 69 27.22 13.43 29.24
CA HIS A 69 28.61 13.36 28.80
C HIS A 69 29.07 11.89 28.89
N PRO A 70 29.79 11.36 27.89
CA PRO A 70 30.26 9.98 27.93
C PRO A 70 31.03 9.67 29.23
N ASP A 71 31.92 10.58 29.65
CA ASP A 71 32.74 10.41 30.86
C ASP A 71 31.92 10.39 32.18
N LEU A 72 30.73 11.01 32.21
CA LEU A 72 29.87 11.01 33.41
C LEU A 72 28.94 9.80 33.48
N THR A 73 28.74 9.11 32.35
CA THR A 73 27.74 8.04 32.25
C THR A 73 28.10 6.83 33.14
N PRO A 74 29.34 6.32 33.16
CA PRO A 74 29.75 5.27 34.11
C PRO A 74 29.59 5.69 35.56
N GLU A 75 29.95 6.93 35.89
CA GLU A 75 29.90 7.43 37.26
C GLU A 75 28.46 7.56 37.78
N ILE A 76 27.52 8.01 36.94
CA ILE A 76 26.08 8.00 37.26
C ILE A 76 25.58 6.58 37.54
N VAL A 77 26.00 5.60 36.73
CA VAL A 77 25.62 4.20 36.92
C VAL A 77 26.23 3.63 38.20
N ARG A 78 27.46 4.02 38.54
CA ARG A 78 28.11 3.65 39.81
C ARG A 78 27.31 4.18 41.00
N LEU A 79 26.98 5.47 41.01
CA LEU A 79 26.19 6.11 42.07
C LEU A 79 24.80 5.49 42.21
N ALA A 80 24.13 5.21 41.09
CA ALA A 80 22.85 4.49 41.06
C ALA A 80 22.97 3.08 41.67
N GLY A 81 24.00 2.33 41.29
CA GLY A 81 24.26 0.98 41.79
C GLY A 81 24.56 0.95 43.29
N GLU A 82 25.36 1.89 43.79
CA GLU A 82 25.68 2.03 45.22
C GLU A 82 24.44 2.36 46.06
N ASN A 83 23.53 3.14 45.49
CA ASN A 83 22.26 3.49 46.11
C ASN A 83 21.12 2.50 45.80
N LYS A 84 21.44 1.32 45.24
CA LYS A 84 20.52 0.21 44.99
C LYS A 84 19.36 0.53 44.03
N ALA A 85 19.56 1.45 43.09
CA ALA A 85 18.62 1.63 41.97
C ALA A 85 18.48 0.32 41.18
N HIS A 86 17.27 0.00 40.73
CA HIS A 86 17.01 -1.25 40.01
C HIS A 86 17.44 -1.17 38.55
N ALA A 87 17.35 0.01 37.94
CA ALA A 87 17.72 0.20 36.54
C ALA A 87 18.15 1.63 36.18
N VAL A 88 19.00 1.74 35.15
CA VAL A 88 19.34 3.00 34.48
C VAL A 88 19.00 2.91 32.99
N ILE A 89 18.27 3.90 32.48
CA ILE A 89 18.05 4.10 31.05
C ILE A 89 18.97 5.23 30.58
N ILE A 90 19.90 4.89 29.70
CA ILE A 90 20.81 5.85 29.06
C ILE A 90 20.22 6.18 27.69
N ALA A 91 19.85 7.45 27.50
CA ALA A 91 19.20 7.91 26.28
C ALA A 91 20.05 8.98 25.56
N GLY A 92 20.47 8.67 24.33
CA GLY A 92 21.24 9.56 23.44
C GLY A 92 22.57 8.95 22.99
N SER A 93 22.84 8.96 21.67
CA SER A 93 24.00 8.29 21.05
C SER A 93 25.37 8.82 21.46
N ALA A 94 25.47 10.06 21.93
CA ALA A 94 26.72 10.67 22.40
C ALA A 94 27.18 10.15 23.77
N ALA A 95 26.32 9.48 24.54
CA ALA A 95 26.60 9.04 25.90
C ALA A 95 27.43 7.73 26.00
N ILE A 96 27.90 7.18 24.87
CA ILE A 96 28.48 5.81 24.80
C ILE A 96 29.92 5.79 24.26
N ALA A 97 30.54 6.93 23.95
CA ALA A 97 31.92 6.92 23.45
C ALA A 97 32.87 6.30 24.50
N GLY A 98 33.43 5.12 24.20
CA GLY A 98 34.52 4.47 24.97
C GLY A 98 34.14 3.43 26.06
N GLY A 99 32.90 3.35 26.54
CA GLY A 99 32.61 2.74 27.87
C GLY A 99 31.63 1.54 27.96
N ARG A 100 31.37 0.77 26.89
CA ARG A 100 30.39 -0.35 26.97
C ARG A 100 30.80 -1.46 27.94
N ASP A 101 32.07 -1.85 27.93
CA ASP A 101 32.58 -2.91 28.81
C ASP A 101 32.57 -2.48 30.27
N GLU A 102 32.84 -1.20 30.53
CA GLU A 102 32.75 -0.59 31.85
C GLU A 102 31.31 -0.63 32.38
N LEU A 103 30.32 -0.22 31.59
CA LEU A 103 28.90 -0.31 31.97
C LEU A 103 28.47 -1.76 32.25
N LEU A 104 28.96 -2.73 31.48
CA LEU A 104 28.71 -4.16 31.74
C LEU A 104 29.32 -4.62 33.06
N ASN A 105 30.53 -4.16 33.38
CA ASN A 105 31.19 -4.47 34.66
C ASN A 105 30.45 -3.84 35.84
N LEU A 106 30.00 -2.59 35.73
CA LEU A 106 29.19 -1.92 36.74
C LEU A 106 27.83 -2.62 36.94
N SER A 107 27.16 -2.99 35.85
CA SER A 107 25.91 -3.76 35.89
C SER A 107 26.08 -5.06 36.68
N LYS A 108 27.15 -5.83 36.42
CA LYS A 108 27.46 -7.06 37.17
C LYS A 108 27.83 -6.80 38.62
N LYS A 109 28.68 -5.79 38.88
CA LYS A 109 29.19 -5.47 40.22
C LYS A 109 28.08 -5.06 41.18
N TYR A 110 27.14 -4.23 40.72
CA TYR A 110 26.09 -3.66 41.55
C TYR A 110 24.71 -4.32 41.33
N GLY A 111 24.58 -5.27 40.41
CA GLY A 111 23.31 -5.91 40.09
C GLY A 111 22.28 -4.99 39.44
N ILE A 112 22.72 -3.86 38.85
CA ILE A 112 21.85 -2.84 38.26
C ILE A 112 21.59 -3.15 36.77
N HIS A 113 20.35 -3.04 36.33
CA HIS A 113 20.00 -3.22 34.92
C HIS A 113 20.26 -1.94 34.11
N ILE A 114 20.86 -2.07 32.93
CA ILE A 114 21.18 -0.90 32.08
C ILE A 114 20.56 -1.09 30.71
N GLU A 115 19.73 -0.14 30.29
CA GLU A 115 19.25 -0.05 28.92
C GLU A 115 19.81 1.15 28.21
N ILE A 116 20.24 0.96 26.97
CA ILE A 116 20.85 2.01 26.15
C ILE A 116 20.00 2.19 24.90
N HIS A 117 19.46 3.39 24.72
CA HIS A 117 18.61 3.74 23.59
C HIS A 117 19.06 5.03 22.94
N GLU A 118 18.97 5.12 21.61
CA GLU A 118 19.23 6.39 20.92
C GLU A 118 18.19 7.46 21.30
N ILE A 119 16.94 7.02 21.47
CA ILE A 119 15.79 7.84 21.85
C ILE A 119 14.89 7.05 22.79
N CYS A 120 14.24 7.74 23.73
CA CYS A 120 13.30 7.07 24.63
C CYS A 120 12.05 6.51 23.94
N CYS A 121 11.81 6.85 22.67
CA CYS A 121 10.72 6.24 21.88
C CYS A 121 11.02 4.80 21.45
N ASP A 122 12.25 4.31 21.67
CA ASP A 122 12.65 2.93 21.32
C ASP A 122 12.43 1.96 22.51
N ILE A 123 12.20 2.51 23.71
CA ILE A 123 11.97 1.73 24.93
C ILE A 123 10.74 0.84 24.72
N GLY A 124 10.96 -0.46 24.89
CA GLY A 124 9.96 -1.51 24.70
C GLY A 124 9.82 -2.39 25.94
N GLN A 125 9.43 -3.65 25.75
CA GLN A 125 9.45 -4.62 26.84
C GLN A 125 10.89 -4.98 27.21
N SER A 126 11.15 -5.07 28.51
CA SER A 126 12.47 -5.30 29.09
C SER A 126 12.49 -6.56 29.93
N GLY A 127 13.66 -7.17 30.10
CA GLY A 127 13.88 -8.23 31.08
C GLY A 127 13.82 -7.75 32.54
N ASN A 128 13.78 -6.43 32.77
CA ASN A 128 13.68 -5.83 34.10
C ASN A 128 12.26 -5.31 34.39
N ASN A 129 11.73 -5.64 35.57
CA ASN A 129 10.37 -5.27 35.97
C ASN A 129 10.16 -3.76 36.12
N THR A 130 11.17 -3.02 36.57
CA THR A 130 11.10 -1.57 36.71
C THR A 130 10.99 -0.89 35.35
N VAL A 131 11.83 -1.30 34.40
CA VAL A 131 11.79 -0.77 33.02
C VAL A 131 10.51 -1.19 32.31
N THR A 132 10.07 -2.44 32.47
CA THR A 132 8.78 -2.89 31.93
C THR A 132 7.61 -2.11 32.53
N GLY A 133 7.66 -1.79 33.83
CA GLY A 133 6.71 -0.90 34.49
C GLY A 133 6.67 0.48 33.84
N PHE A 134 7.83 1.11 33.62
CA PHE A 134 7.93 2.37 32.87
C PHE A 134 7.37 2.25 31.44
N ALA A 135 7.69 1.14 30.78
CA ALA A 135 7.27 0.82 29.42
C ALA A 135 5.78 0.49 29.26
N THR A 136 5.00 0.52 30.34
CA THR A 136 3.53 0.50 30.26
C THR A 136 2.97 1.86 29.84
N CYS A 137 3.58 2.96 30.31
CA CYS A 137 3.14 4.33 30.03
C CYS A 137 4.01 5.04 28.99
N PHE A 138 5.32 4.73 28.96
CA PHE A 138 6.27 5.46 28.13
C PHE A 138 7.19 4.58 27.29
N GLY A 139 7.41 4.94 26.03
CA GLY A 139 8.29 4.18 25.13
C GLY A 139 7.80 4.24 23.68
N ARG A 140 7.88 3.10 22.98
CA ARG A 140 7.37 2.99 21.62
C ARG A 140 5.87 3.29 21.56
N PRO A 141 5.43 4.30 20.77
CA PRO A 141 4.08 4.82 20.84
C PRO A 141 3.03 3.75 20.53
N GLN A 142 1.98 3.73 21.34
CA GLN A 142 0.80 2.91 21.16
C GLN A 142 -0.43 3.77 21.42
N ILE A 143 -1.33 3.82 20.44
CA ILE A 143 -2.53 4.65 20.49
C ILE A 143 -3.74 3.83 20.06
N HIS A 144 -4.92 4.30 20.43
CA HIS A 144 -6.20 3.82 19.93
C HIS A 144 -6.89 4.96 19.19
N ILE A 145 -7.45 4.66 18.01
CA ILE A 145 -8.12 5.63 17.15
C ILE A 145 -9.58 5.22 16.96
N THR A 146 -10.49 6.16 17.20
CA THR A 146 -11.88 6.05 16.77
C THR A 146 -12.10 6.99 15.59
N THR A 147 -12.88 6.51 14.61
CA THR A 147 -13.15 7.22 13.35
C THR A 147 -14.64 7.49 13.20
N LYS A 148 -14.99 8.63 12.61
CA LYS A 148 -16.38 8.97 12.26
C LYS A 148 -16.38 9.67 10.90
N ASP A 149 -17.25 9.23 9.99
CA ASP A 149 -17.45 9.85 8.68
C ASP A 149 -16.15 10.03 7.86
N GLY A 150 -15.26 9.03 7.90
CA GLY A 150 -13.97 9.06 7.19
C GLY A 150 -12.89 9.95 7.85
N LEU A 151 -13.17 10.52 9.03
CA LEU A 151 -12.26 11.37 9.79
C LEU A 151 -11.85 10.73 11.12
N ILE A 152 -10.68 11.12 11.63
CA ILE A 152 -10.22 10.77 12.97
C ILE A 152 -11.09 11.52 14.00
N SER A 153 -11.90 10.78 14.77
CA SER A 153 -12.77 11.37 15.79
C SER A 153 -12.05 11.54 17.13
N THR A 154 -11.31 10.52 17.57
CA THR A 154 -10.56 10.55 18.84
C THR A 154 -9.25 9.79 18.70
N VAL A 155 -8.25 10.19 19.48
CA VAL A 155 -6.97 9.49 19.60
C VAL A 155 -6.61 9.36 21.07
N LYS A 156 -6.68 8.15 21.61
CA LYS A 156 -6.30 7.84 23.00
C LYS A 156 -4.86 7.31 23.01
N VAL A 157 -3.98 7.95 23.79
CA VAL A 157 -2.62 7.46 23.99
C VAL A 157 -2.63 6.38 25.07
N ILE A 158 -2.19 5.17 24.72
CA ILE A 158 -2.01 4.04 25.66
C ILE A 158 -0.60 4.10 26.23
N ARG A 159 0.38 4.30 25.33
CA ARG A 159 1.79 4.49 25.65
C ARG A 159 2.37 5.55 24.74
N GLY A 160 3.16 6.47 25.27
CA GLY A 160 3.71 7.59 24.49
C GLY A 160 5.20 7.84 24.73
N ALA A 161 5.79 8.68 23.89
CA ALA A 161 7.15 9.14 24.08
C ALA A 161 7.26 10.00 25.35
N PRO A 162 8.21 9.75 26.28
CA PRO A 162 8.34 10.53 27.51
C PRO A 162 8.41 12.05 27.29
N CYS A 163 8.90 12.51 26.14
CA CYS A 163 9.01 13.93 25.80
C CYS A 163 7.67 14.62 25.46
N GLY A 164 6.56 13.89 25.38
CA GLY A 164 5.23 14.44 25.08
C GLY A 164 4.82 14.44 23.60
N SER A 165 5.70 14.02 22.68
CA SER A 165 5.42 14.09 21.23
C SER A 165 4.20 13.27 20.80
N THR A 166 3.93 12.14 21.48
CA THR A 166 2.78 11.29 21.16
C THR A 166 1.45 11.96 21.50
N TRP A 167 1.38 12.65 22.64
CA TRP A 167 0.18 13.41 23.04
C TRP A 167 -0.02 14.64 22.16
N HIS A 168 1.06 15.32 21.78
CA HIS A 168 1.00 16.40 20.81
C HIS A 168 0.46 15.93 19.46
N MET A 169 0.97 14.80 18.95
CA MET A 169 0.46 14.18 17.73
C MET A 169 -1.01 13.81 17.88
N ALA A 170 -1.39 13.09 18.93
CA ALA A 170 -2.75 12.63 19.17
C ALA A 170 -3.77 13.77 19.14
N LYS A 171 -3.47 14.89 19.83
CA LYS A 171 -4.32 16.08 19.84
C LYS A 171 -4.54 16.68 18.45
N ASN A 172 -3.47 16.78 17.65
CA ASN A 172 -3.50 17.45 16.35
C ASN A 172 -3.90 16.53 15.18
N LEU A 173 -4.08 15.23 15.46
CA LEU A 173 -4.52 14.25 14.48
C LEU A 173 -6.06 14.18 14.36
N VAL A 174 -6.79 14.58 15.40
CA VAL A 174 -8.26 14.67 15.38
C VAL A 174 -8.72 15.59 14.24
N GLY A 175 -9.75 15.16 13.51
CA GLY A 175 -10.30 15.84 12.33
C GLY A 175 -9.56 15.58 11.02
N SER A 176 -8.46 14.83 11.03
CA SER A 176 -7.73 14.46 9.80
C SER A 176 -8.48 13.36 9.04
N LYS A 177 -8.31 13.30 7.71
CA LYS A 177 -8.77 12.15 6.92
C LYS A 177 -7.96 10.90 7.27
N ILE A 178 -8.61 9.74 7.20
CA ILE A 178 -8.01 8.45 7.58
C ILE A 178 -6.79 8.09 6.72
N ASP A 179 -6.85 8.37 5.42
CA ASP A 179 -5.77 8.10 4.46
C ASP A 179 -4.53 9.00 4.67
N GLU A 180 -4.73 10.24 5.08
CA GLU A 180 -3.67 11.22 5.35
C GLU A 180 -3.09 11.10 6.77
N ALA A 181 -3.84 10.54 7.71
CA ALA A 181 -3.50 10.51 9.13
C ALA A 181 -2.12 9.90 9.44
N PRO A 182 -1.67 8.78 8.83
CA PRO A 182 -0.32 8.27 9.04
C PRO A 182 0.79 9.27 8.71
N ALA A 183 0.69 9.90 7.54
CA ALA A 183 1.69 10.87 7.07
C ALA A 183 1.68 12.12 7.96
N LYS A 184 0.49 12.63 8.29
CA LYS A 184 0.34 13.77 9.20
C LYS A 184 0.84 13.48 10.60
N GLY A 185 0.59 12.27 11.14
CA GLY A 185 1.10 11.84 12.45
C GLY A 185 2.63 11.87 12.51
N GLY A 186 3.29 11.32 11.47
CA GLY A 186 4.74 11.42 11.32
C GLY A 186 5.23 12.87 11.21
N LEU A 187 4.57 13.70 10.40
CA LEU A 187 4.93 15.10 10.20
C LEU A 187 4.83 15.94 11.50
N LEU A 188 3.76 15.75 12.27
CA LEU A 188 3.56 16.43 13.56
C LEU A 188 4.72 16.14 14.52
N VAL A 189 5.20 14.89 14.54
CA VAL A 189 6.36 14.51 15.35
C VAL A 189 7.68 14.96 14.74
N GLN A 190 7.77 15.04 13.41
CA GLN A 190 8.91 15.61 12.70
C GLN A 190 9.14 17.08 13.12
N GLN A 191 8.05 17.84 13.22
CA GLN A 191 8.04 19.25 13.61
C GLN A 191 8.10 19.46 15.13
N TYR A 192 7.79 18.42 15.92
CA TYR A 192 7.86 18.50 17.36
C TYR A 192 9.30 18.71 17.83
N PRO A 193 9.58 19.68 18.72
CA PRO A 193 10.91 19.96 19.23
C PRO A 193 11.40 18.86 20.19
N CYS A 194 11.64 17.65 19.69
CA CYS A 194 12.29 16.54 20.38
C CYS A 194 13.78 16.42 19.98
N ARG A 195 14.51 15.57 20.70
CA ARG A 195 15.95 15.31 20.47
C ARG A 195 16.21 14.10 19.58
N ALA A 196 15.17 13.46 19.03
CA ALA A 196 15.39 12.50 17.96
C ALA A 196 16.17 13.23 16.86
N ILE A 197 17.38 12.73 16.59
CA ILE A 197 18.41 13.44 15.84
C ILE A 197 17.79 13.94 14.53
N ARG A 198 17.93 15.24 14.25
CA ARG A 198 17.68 15.83 12.92
C ARG A 198 18.80 15.36 11.97
N GLY A 199 18.85 14.06 11.70
CA GLY A 199 19.97 13.38 11.06
C GLY A 199 19.68 13.05 9.60
N THR A 200 20.48 13.64 8.71
CA THR A 200 20.51 13.58 7.23
C THR A 200 19.60 14.57 6.49
N LYS A 201 20.17 15.24 5.48
CA LYS A 201 19.43 16.02 4.46
C LYS A 201 18.40 15.07 3.82
N GLY A 202 17.12 15.28 4.13
CA GLY A 202 15.99 14.60 3.46
C GLY A 202 15.36 13.40 4.18
N GLY A 203 15.83 12.99 5.37
CA GLY A 203 15.29 11.84 6.10
C GLY A 203 14.22 12.18 7.15
N ILE A 204 13.20 11.32 7.31
CA ILE A 204 12.29 11.31 8.47
C ILE A 204 13.07 10.80 9.69
N HIS A 205 13.04 11.51 10.83
CA HIS A 205 13.75 11.04 12.01
C HIS A 205 13.03 9.86 12.68
N LYS A 206 13.80 9.01 13.38
CA LYS A 206 13.33 7.71 13.90
C LYS A 206 12.06 7.81 14.76
N ALA A 207 11.90 8.89 15.54
CA ALA A 207 10.68 9.09 16.32
C ALA A 207 9.45 9.34 15.44
N ALA A 208 9.57 10.17 14.39
CA ALA A 208 8.47 10.41 13.45
C ALA A 208 8.04 9.13 12.72
N LYS A 209 8.99 8.25 12.38
CA LYS A 209 8.68 6.94 11.80
C LYS A 209 7.85 6.07 12.76
N PHE A 210 8.26 5.94 14.03
CA PHE A 210 7.51 5.14 15.01
C PHE A 210 6.09 5.66 15.25
N HIS A 211 5.91 6.97 15.22
CA HIS A 211 4.60 7.57 15.40
C HIS A 211 3.70 7.33 14.18
N LYS A 212 4.23 7.46 12.96
CA LYS A 212 3.51 7.06 11.74
C LYS A 212 3.07 5.59 11.81
N GLU A 213 3.97 4.68 12.15
CA GLU A 213 3.66 3.25 12.31
C GLU A 213 2.56 3.00 13.35
N ALA A 214 2.59 3.74 14.47
CA ALA A 214 1.56 3.64 15.50
C ALA A 214 0.18 4.10 15.00
N VAL A 215 0.11 5.15 14.17
CA VAL A 215 -1.15 5.57 13.52
C VAL A 215 -1.64 4.51 12.54
N GLU A 216 -0.77 3.96 11.69
CA GLU A 216 -1.13 2.91 10.72
C GLU A 216 -1.70 1.68 11.42
N LYS A 217 -1.05 1.25 12.51
CA LYS A 217 -1.52 0.11 13.30
C LYS A 217 -2.88 0.39 13.95
N ALA A 218 -3.04 1.54 14.59
CA ALA A 218 -4.28 1.91 15.26
C ALA A 218 -5.45 2.05 14.27
N LEU A 219 -5.20 2.53 13.05
CA LEU A 219 -6.21 2.61 11.99
C LEU A 219 -6.65 1.23 11.50
N LYS A 220 -5.73 0.27 11.35
CA LYS A 220 -6.09 -1.12 11.02
C LYS A 220 -7.01 -1.75 12.06
N GLU A 221 -6.86 -1.34 13.33
CA GLU A 221 -7.64 -1.82 14.48
C GLU A 221 -8.92 -0.98 14.76
N SER A 222 -9.12 0.13 14.03
CA SER A 222 -10.21 1.09 14.22
C SER A 222 -11.54 0.63 13.62
N ASP A 223 -12.64 1.21 14.10
CA ASP A 223 -14.00 0.86 13.66
C ASP A 223 -14.26 1.10 12.16
N TYR A 224 -13.56 2.02 11.49
CA TYR A 224 -13.66 2.20 10.03
C TYR A 224 -13.15 0.98 9.24
N MET A 225 -12.13 0.30 9.78
CA MET A 225 -11.60 -0.94 9.20
C MET A 225 -12.33 -2.18 9.73
N LYS A 226 -13.27 -2.02 10.67
CA LYS A 226 -14.21 -3.07 11.08
C LYS A 226 -15.39 -3.13 10.11
N GLY A 227 -15.31 -4.08 9.20
CA GLY A 227 -16.31 -4.38 8.19
C GLY A 227 -15.66 -5.14 7.05
N SER A 228 -16.39 -6.04 6.40
CA SER A 228 -15.82 -6.78 5.26
C SER A 228 -15.45 -5.81 4.13
N ILE A 229 -14.50 -6.18 3.26
CA ILE A 229 -14.21 -5.39 2.06
C ILE A 229 -15.47 -5.17 1.21
N TYR A 230 -16.38 -6.13 1.23
CA TYR A 230 -17.66 -6.08 0.52
C TYR A 230 -18.57 -4.97 1.08
N GLU A 231 -18.76 -4.91 2.40
CA GLU A 231 -19.58 -3.86 3.05
C GLU A 231 -19.02 -2.46 2.79
N ARG A 232 -17.70 -2.30 2.85
CA ARG A 232 -17.05 -1.02 2.55
C ARG A 232 -17.19 -0.64 1.09
N SER A 233 -17.09 -1.61 0.17
CA SER A 233 -17.30 -1.39 -1.26
C SER A 233 -18.73 -0.90 -1.54
N LEU A 234 -19.74 -1.50 -0.91
CA LEU A 234 -21.14 -1.08 -1.09
C LEU A 234 -21.34 0.37 -0.62
N LYS A 235 -20.88 0.71 0.59
CA LYS A 235 -20.94 2.08 1.11
C LYS A 235 -20.21 3.08 0.22
N PHE A 236 -19.06 2.69 -0.32
CA PHE A 236 -18.29 3.53 -1.25
C PHE A 236 -19.09 3.84 -2.52
N HIS A 237 -19.69 2.83 -3.14
CA HIS A 237 -20.51 3.01 -4.34
C HIS A 237 -21.77 3.84 -4.06
N GLU A 238 -22.45 3.60 -2.94
CA GLU A 238 -23.65 4.34 -2.52
C GLU A 238 -23.35 5.82 -2.28
N ALA A 239 -22.27 6.13 -1.55
CA ALA A 239 -21.90 7.49 -1.20
C ALA A 239 -21.52 8.38 -2.41
N HIS A 240 -21.10 7.77 -3.52
CA HIS A 240 -20.67 8.49 -4.73
C HIS A 240 -21.67 8.37 -5.89
N GLN A 241 -22.72 7.54 -5.75
CA GLN A 241 -23.70 7.26 -6.80
C GLN A 241 -23.05 6.82 -8.12
N GLY A 242 -22.09 5.88 -8.02
CA GLY A 242 -21.22 5.49 -9.13
C GLY A 242 -19.80 6.03 -8.97
N LYS A 243 -18.93 5.72 -9.94
CA LYS A 243 -17.48 6.02 -9.86
C LYS A 243 -16.99 7.08 -10.83
N ILE A 244 -17.81 7.45 -11.81
CA ILE A 244 -17.41 8.34 -12.91
C ILE A 244 -18.41 9.48 -13.08
N ALA A 245 -17.93 10.59 -13.61
CA ALA A 245 -18.76 11.74 -14.00
C ALA A 245 -18.16 12.41 -15.24
N LEU A 246 -19.02 13.00 -16.07
CA LEU A 246 -18.58 13.80 -17.21
C LEU A 246 -18.15 15.19 -16.72
N LYS A 247 -16.97 15.64 -17.16
CA LYS A 247 -16.47 17.00 -16.91
C LYS A 247 -16.20 17.70 -18.24
N THR A 248 -16.65 18.94 -18.37
CA THR A 248 -16.38 19.74 -19.57
C THR A 248 -14.90 20.12 -19.66
N LYS A 249 -14.36 20.09 -20.89
CA LYS A 249 -12.99 20.55 -21.18
C LYS A 249 -12.91 22.07 -21.35
N VAL A 250 -14.04 22.72 -21.61
CA VAL A 250 -14.17 24.15 -21.86
C VAL A 250 -15.05 24.83 -20.81
N SER A 251 -14.83 26.12 -20.60
CA SER A 251 -15.68 26.98 -19.77
C SER A 251 -16.89 27.46 -20.59
N LEU A 252 -18.08 27.42 -19.99
CA LEU A 252 -19.33 27.90 -20.60
C LEU A 252 -19.98 28.90 -19.64
N LYS A 253 -19.49 30.14 -19.62
CA LYS A 253 -19.94 31.20 -18.71
C LYS A 253 -20.59 32.37 -19.43
N THR A 254 -20.26 32.57 -20.70
CA THR A 254 -20.71 33.71 -21.50
C THR A 254 -21.58 33.28 -22.68
N LYS A 255 -22.31 34.24 -23.25
CA LYS A 255 -23.02 34.04 -24.52
C LYS A 255 -22.09 33.67 -25.66
N ASP A 256 -20.87 34.23 -25.66
CA ASP A 256 -19.86 33.93 -26.67
C ASP A 256 -19.39 32.48 -26.56
N ASP A 257 -19.08 32.02 -25.33
CA ASP A 257 -18.71 30.62 -25.05
C ASP A 257 -19.78 29.64 -25.58
N LEU A 258 -21.06 29.93 -25.33
CA LEU A 258 -22.18 29.12 -25.81
C LEU A 258 -22.32 29.15 -27.34
N SER A 259 -22.06 30.31 -27.96
CA SER A 259 -22.12 30.48 -29.41
C SER A 259 -21.01 29.70 -30.13
N LEU A 260 -19.87 29.51 -29.47
CA LEU A 260 -18.75 28.71 -29.97
C LEU A 260 -18.94 27.20 -29.72
N ALA A 261 -19.33 26.83 -28.50
CA ALA A 261 -19.49 25.42 -28.12
C ALA A 261 -20.74 24.76 -28.70
N TYR A 262 -21.75 25.57 -29.06
CA TYR A 262 -23.01 25.11 -29.62
C TYR A 262 -23.41 26.02 -30.79
N THR A 263 -24.69 26.37 -30.91
CA THR A 263 -25.18 27.18 -32.03
C THR A 263 -24.82 28.66 -31.89
N PRO A 264 -24.41 29.33 -32.99
CA PRO A 264 -24.30 28.80 -34.36
C PRO A 264 -22.91 28.21 -34.70
N GLY A 265 -21.88 28.46 -33.89
CA GLY A 265 -20.48 28.19 -34.23
C GLY A 265 -20.12 26.72 -34.48
N VAL A 266 -20.74 25.80 -33.75
CA VAL A 266 -20.51 24.34 -33.88
C VAL A 266 -20.78 23.82 -35.29
N ALA A 267 -21.63 24.49 -36.06
CA ALA A 267 -21.94 24.12 -37.44
C ALA A 267 -20.68 24.05 -38.33
N GLN A 268 -19.69 24.92 -38.09
CA GLN A 268 -18.47 24.92 -38.89
C GLN A 268 -17.66 23.64 -38.66
N ALA A 269 -17.53 23.15 -37.43
CA ALA A 269 -16.86 21.89 -37.14
C ALA A 269 -17.57 20.72 -37.84
N CYS A 270 -18.90 20.70 -37.83
CA CYS A 270 -19.69 19.68 -38.54
C CYS A 270 -19.42 19.70 -40.06
N LEU A 271 -19.42 20.86 -40.69
CA LEU A 271 -19.16 21.01 -42.13
C LEU A 271 -17.73 20.61 -42.51
N GLN A 272 -16.74 20.91 -41.65
CA GLN A 272 -15.37 20.45 -41.84
C GLN A 272 -15.29 18.92 -41.80
N ILE A 273 -15.90 18.29 -40.80
CA ILE A 273 -15.93 16.81 -40.67
C ILE A 273 -16.69 16.15 -41.84
N GLN A 274 -17.77 16.78 -42.31
CA GLN A 274 -18.49 16.31 -43.50
C GLN A 274 -17.61 16.34 -44.75
N SER A 275 -16.78 17.38 -44.90
CA SER A 275 -15.89 17.55 -46.05
C SER A 275 -14.67 16.63 -45.97
N ASN A 276 -14.15 16.40 -44.76
CA ASN A 276 -13.04 15.51 -44.48
C ASN A 276 -13.28 14.72 -43.18
N ARG A 277 -13.56 13.41 -43.31
CA ARG A 277 -13.95 12.55 -42.18
C ARG A 277 -12.87 12.51 -41.09
N ASP A 278 -11.59 12.59 -41.44
CA ASP A 278 -10.47 12.51 -40.48
C ASP A 278 -10.41 13.70 -39.51
N ASP A 279 -11.01 14.83 -39.88
CA ASP A 279 -11.10 15.99 -39.01
C ASP A 279 -11.93 15.74 -37.75
N ILE A 280 -12.67 14.63 -37.68
CA ILE A 280 -13.34 14.18 -36.46
C ILE A 280 -12.36 14.01 -35.30
N TYR A 281 -11.10 13.62 -35.57
CA TYR A 281 -10.05 13.49 -34.55
C TYR A 281 -9.50 14.84 -34.09
N ARG A 282 -9.64 15.89 -34.90
CA ARG A 282 -9.17 17.25 -34.60
C ARG A 282 -10.20 18.05 -33.82
N TYR A 283 -11.48 17.94 -34.20
CA TYR A 283 -12.54 18.79 -33.67
C TYR A 283 -13.43 18.14 -32.61
N THR A 284 -13.20 16.86 -32.27
CA THR A 284 -14.00 16.15 -31.26
C THR A 284 -13.12 15.42 -30.24
N SER A 285 -13.75 14.86 -29.19
CA SER A 285 -13.04 14.05 -28.21
C SER A 285 -12.67 12.65 -28.70
N LYS A 286 -13.09 12.23 -29.91
CA LYS A 286 -12.92 10.85 -30.42
C LYS A 286 -11.51 10.30 -30.21
N GLY A 287 -10.48 11.10 -30.50
CA GLY A 287 -9.08 10.66 -30.41
C GLY A 287 -8.59 10.25 -29.01
N ASN A 288 -9.30 10.64 -27.95
CA ASN A 288 -8.98 10.23 -26.57
C ASN A 288 -10.14 9.46 -25.90
N PHE A 289 -11.17 9.07 -26.65
CA PHE A 289 -12.40 8.51 -26.09
C PHE A 289 -12.58 7.03 -26.44
N VAL A 290 -12.61 6.17 -25.43
CA VAL A 290 -12.74 4.71 -25.58
C VAL A 290 -14.07 4.23 -25.02
N ALA A 291 -14.75 3.35 -25.75
CA ALA A 291 -15.91 2.63 -25.22
C ALA A 291 -15.44 1.37 -24.48
N VAL A 292 -15.84 1.22 -23.22
CA VAL A 292 -15.68 -0.02 -22.45
C VAL A 292 -16.99 -0.79 -22.58
N VAL A 293 -17.03 -1.78 -23.47
CA VAL A 293 -18.25 -2.49 -23.85
C VAL A 293 -18.31 -3.89 -23.25
N SER A 294 -19.44 -4.22 -22.63
CA SER A 294 -19.71 -5.56 -22.09
C SER A 294 -21.18 -5.93 -22.30
N ASP A 295 -21.49 -7.23 -22.36
CA ASP A 295 -22.86 -7.75 -22.24
C ASP A 295 -23.12 -8.39 -20.86
N GLY A 296 -22.12 -8.36 -19.96
CA GLY A 296 -22.20 -8.91 -18.62
C GLY A 296 -22.32 -10.43 -18.54
N THR A 297 -21.98 -11.17 -19.61
CA THR A 297 -22.05 -12.64 -19.63
C THR A 297 -20.93 -13.34 -18.88
N SER A 298 -19.84 -12.64 -18.53
CA SER A 298 -18.70 -13.22 -17.81
C SER A 298 -18.07 -12.22 -16.84
N VAL A 299 -18.88 -11.63 -15.96
CA VAL A 299 -18.41 -10.59 -15.04
C VAL A 299 -17.49 -11.17 -13.97
N LEU A 300 -16.20 -10.82 -14.04
CA LEU A 300 -15.16 -11.27 -13.10
C LEU A 300 -15.16 -12.80 -12.97
N GLY A 301 -15.73 -13.31 -11.87
CA GLY A 301 -16.05 -14.73 -11.74
C GLY A 301 -17.36 -15.06 -11.10
N LEU A 302 -18.28 -14.14 -11.29
CA LEU A 302 -19.67 -14.30 -10.90
C LEU A 302 -20.48 -14.91 -12.06
N GLY A 303 -19.88 -15.03 -13.24
CA GLY A 303 -20.52 -15.58 -14.43
C GLY A 303 -21.41 -14.57 -15.12
N ASP A 304 -22.53 -15.03 -15.67
CA ASP A 304 -23.50 -14.18 -16.35
C ASP A 304 -24.39 -13.46 -15.34
N LEU A 305 -24.19 -12.15 -15.21
CA LEU A 305 -25.03 -11.27 -14.38
C LEU A 305 -25.89 -10.31 -15.23
N GLY A 306 -25.66 -10.27 -16.54
CA GLY A 306 -26.26 -9.32 -17.47
C GLY A 306 -25.71 -7.91 -17.39
N GLY A 307 -26.06 -7.09 -18.39
CA GLY A 307 -25.48 -5.77 -18.59
C GLY A 307 -25.65 -4.82 -17.39
N TYR A 308 -26.82 -4.80 -16.74
CA TYR A 308 -27.07 -3.90 -15.61
C TYR A 308 -26.12 -4.16 -14.42
N ALA A 309 -25.93 -5.42 -14.07
CA ALA A 309 -25.08 -5.80 -12.94
C ALA A 309 -23.58 -5.71 -13.26
N ALA A 310 -23.21 -5.69 -14.55
CA ALA A 310 -21.84 -5.47 -15.01
C ALA A 310 -21.41 -3.99 -14.92
N LEU A 311 -22.35 -3.05 -14.92
CA LEU A 311 -22.06 -1.61 -15.00
C LEU A 311 -21.08 -1.10 -13.93
N PRO A 312 -21.16 -1.51 -12.64
CA PRO A 312 -20.16 -1.12 -11.65
C PRO A 312 -18.74 -1.55 -12.04
N VAL A 313 -18.55 -2.72 -12.66
CA VAL A 313 -17.22 -3.17 -13.12
C VAL A 313 -16.74 -2.30 -14.28
N MET A 314 -17.61 -2.00 -15.24
CA MET A 314 -17.30 -1.17 -16.41
C MET A 314 -16.97 0.28 -16.03
N GLU A 315 -17.68 0.88 -15.08
CA GLU A 315 -17.30 2.19 -14.51
C GLU A 315 -15.92 2.13 -13.86
N GLY A 316 -15.59 1.02 -13.20
CA GLY A 316 -14.29 0.78 -12.61
C GLY A 316 -13.19 0.80 -13.67
N LYS A 317 -13.38 0.05 -14.76
CA LYS A 317 -12.45 0.03 -15.90
C LYS A 317 -12.28 1.41 -16.53
N ALA A 318 -13.37 2.15 -16.73
CA ALA A 318 -13.32 3.52 -17.24
C ALA A 318 -12.50 4.46 -16.32
N ALA A 319 -12.67 4.34 -15.00
CA ALA A 319 -11.88 5.10 -14.04
C ALA A 319 -10.38 4.74 -14.10
N LEU A 320 -10.04 3.45 -14.29
CA LEU A 320 -8.64 3.01 -14.43
C LEU A 320 -7.97 3.58 -15.69
N PHE A 321 -8.67 3.56 -16.84
CA PHE A 321 -8.21 4.22 -18.08
C PHE A 321 -7.85 5.69 -17.83
N LYS A 322 -8.73 6.40 -17.11
CA LYS A 322 -8.52 7.82 -16.83
C LYS A 322 -7.34 8.08 -15.88
N VAL A 323 -7.27 7.34 -14.78
CA VAL A 323 -6.29 7.57 -13.71
C VAL A 323 -4.88 7.17 -14.14
N PHE A 324 -4.73 6.06 -14.85
CA PHE A 324 -3.40 5.51 -15.18
C PHE A 324 -2.87 5.92 -16.54
N ALA A 325 -3.75 6.20 -17.51
CA ALA A 325 -3.34 6.51 -18.89
C ALA A 325 -3.84 7.87 -19.40
N GLY A 326 -4.67 8.59 -18.63
CA GLY A 326 -5.26 9.86 -19.08
C GLY A 326 -6.34 9.71 -20.17
N VAL A 327 -6.69 8.48 -20.53
CA VAL A 327 -7.68 8.13 -21.55
C VAL A 327 -9.08 8.39 -21.00
N ASP A 328 -9.91 9.12 -21.75
CA ASP A 328 -11.32 9.29 -21.41
C ASP A 328 -12.05 8.00 -21.83
N ALA A 329 -12.73 7.32 -20.90
CA ALA A 329 -13.42 6.07 -21.19
C ALA A 329 -14.87 6.12 -20.73
N PHE A 330 -15.77 5.46 -21.45
CA PHE A 330 -17.18 5.43 -21.13
C PHE A 330 -17.74 3.99 -21.13
N PRO A 331 -18.41 3.57 -20.05
CA PRO A 331 -18.96 2.22 -19.94
C PRO A 331 -20.26 2.09 -20.76
N ILE A 332 -20.37 1.01 -21.53
CA ILE A 332 -21.55 0.67 -22.32
C ILE A 332 -21.88 -0.80 -22.06
N CYS A 333 -22.90 -1.05 -21.25
CA CYS A 333 -23.39 -2.39 -20.97
C CYS A 333 -24.60 -2.70 -21.87
N LEU A 334 -24.51 -3.77 -22.65
CA LEU A 334 -25.56 -4.19 -23.58
C LEU A 334 -26.45 -5.25 -22.92
N ASP A 335 -27.76 -5.09 -23.05
CA ASP A 335 -28.75 -6.07 -22.56
C ASP A 335 -29.18 -7.01 -23.69
N THR A 336 -28.20 -7.67 -24.31
CA THR A 336 -28.42 -8.67 -25.36
C THR A 336 -27.36 -9.75 -25.32
N ARG A 337 -27.77 -10.96 -25.70
CA ARG A 337 -26.94 -12.18 -25.73
C ARG A 337 -26.73 -12.65 -27.16
N ASP A 338 -27.31 -11.94 -28.12
CA ASP A 338 -27.14 -12.21 -29.53
C ASP A 338 -25.83 -11.59 -30.02
N THR A 339 -25.00 -12.43 -30.66
CA THR A 339 -23.67 -12.02 -31.15
C THR A 339 -23.77 -10.96 -32.24
N GLU A 340 -24.76 -11.07 -33.14
CA GLU A 340 -24.95 -10.09 -34.23
C GLU A 340 -25.43 -8.75 -33.70
N GLU A 341 -26.34 -8.74 -32.72
CA GLU A 341 -26.81 -7.52 -32.08
C GLU A 341 -25.66 -6.79 -31.37
N VAL A 342 -24.77 -7.52 -30.68
CA VAL A 342 -23.57 -6.93 -30.07
C VAL A 342 -22.67 -6.30 -31.14
N ILE A 343 -22.34 -7.03 -32.20
CA ILE A 343 -21.46 -6.55 -33.28
C ILE A 343 -22.07 -5.32 -33.97
N ASN A 344 -23.35 -5.38 -34.35
CA ASN A 344 -24.05 -4.28 -35.02
C ASN A 344 -24.18 -3.06 -34.12
N THR A 345 -24.45 -3.25 -32.82
CA THR A 345 -24.52 -2.15 -31.85
C THR A 345 -23.17 -1.45 -31.75
N ILE A 346 -22.09 -2.20 -31.53
CA ILE A 346 -20.73 -1.65 -31.43
C ILE A 346 -20.35 -0.92 -32.71
N LYS A 347 -20.66 -1.51 -33.87
CA LYS A 347 -20.42 -0.90 -35.18
C LYS A 347 -21.12 0.46 -35.32
N ASN A 348 -22.38 0.55 -34.89
CA ASN A 348 -23.17 1.77 -35.01
C ASN A 348 -22.72 2.88 -34.06
N ILE A 349 -22.17 2.54 -32.88
CA ILE A 349 -21.66 3.54 -31.92
C ILE A 349 -20.19 3.93 -32.15
N ALA A 350 -19.43 3.16 -32.93
CA ALA A 350 -18.02 3.38 -33.22
C ALA A 350 -17.65 4.81 -33.70
N PRO A 351 -18.51 5.58 -34.42
CA PRO A 351 -18.18 6.96 -34.77
C PRO A 351 -17.79 7.84 -33.58
N ALA A 352 -18.34 7.62 -32.39
CA ALA A 352 -18.06 8.43 -31.20
C ALA A 352 -16.72 8.11 -30.49
N PHE A 353 -16.10 6.96 -30.79
CA PHE A 353 -14.96 6.43 -30.03
C PHE A 353 -13.71 6.25 -30.89
N GLY A 354 -12.54 6.54 -30.34
CA GLY A 354 -11.24 6.27 -30.97
C GLY A 354 -10.75 4.82 -30.75
N GLY A 355 -11.43 4.05 -29.91
CA GLY A 355 -11.17 2.63 -29.70
C GLY A 355 -12.30 1.93 -28.94
N ILE A 356 -12.37 0.60 -29.09
CA ILE A 356 -13.32 -0.26 -28.39
C ILE A 356 -12.55 -1.22 -27.49
N ASN A 357 -12.84 -1.19 -26.20
CA ASN A 357 -12.37 -2.16 -25.21
C ASN A 357 -13.52 -3.12 -24.88
N LEU A 358 -13.42 -4.37 -25.32
CA LEU A 358 -14.35 -5.44 -24.96
C LEU A 358 -13.97 -6.03 -23.61
N GLU A 359 -14.97 -6.20 -22.74
CA GLU A 359 -14.77 -6.61 -21.35
C GLU A 359 -15.87 -7.59 -20.90
N ASP A 360 -15.52 -8.60 -20.12
CA ASP A 360 -16.46 -9.51 -19.44
C ASP A 360 -17.50 -10.16 -20.38
N ILE A 361 -17.11 -10.48 -21.62
CA ILE A 361 -17.93 -11.22 -22.60
C ILE A 361 -17.53 -12.71 -22.59
N GLY A 362 -18.50 -13.59 -22.40
CA GLY A 362 -18.31 -15.03 -22.26
C GLY A 362 -17.76 -15.70 -23.53
N ALA A 363 -16.80 -16.61 -23.33
CA ALA A 363 -16.34 -17.52 -24.37
C ALA A 363 -17.42 -18.58 -24.69
N PRO A 364 -17.58 -19.01 -25.96
CA PRO A 364 -16.72 -18.69 -27.11
C PRO A 364 -17.14 -17.44 -27.91
N ARG A 365 -18.25 -16.77 -27.57
CA ARG A 365 -18.79 -15.63 -28.34
C ARG A 365 -17.81 -14.48 -28.44
N CYS A 366 -17.07 -14.20 -27.36
CA CYS A 366 -16.11 -13.12 -27.32
C CYS A 366 -15.06 -13.17 -28.44
N PHE A 367 -14.65 -14.37 -28.86
CA PHE A 367 -13.68 -14.56 -29.94
C PHE A 367 -14.24 -14.12 -31.29
N GLU A 368 -15.47 -14.55 -31.62
CA GLU A 368 -16.11 -14.19 -32.89
C GLU A 368 -16.41 -12.67 -32.93
N ILE A 369 -16.93 -12.12 -31.83
CA ILE A 369 -17.24 -10.70 -31.69
C ILE A 369 -15.97 -9.87 -31.96
N GLU A 370 -14.87 -10.20 -31.30
CA GLU A 370 -13.61 -9.48 -31.46
C GLU A 370 -13.05 -9.59 -32.89
N GLU A 371 -12.99 -10.81 -33.44
CA GLU A 371 -12.46 -11.05 -34.79
C GLU A 371 -13.24 -10.25 -35.84
N ARG A 372 -14.57 -10.30 -35.79
CA ARG A 372 -15.43 -9.59 -36.74
C ARG A 372 -15.36 -8.08 -36.56
N LEU A 373 -15.32 -7.58 -35.33
CA LEU A 373 -15.18 -6.14 -35.09
C LEU A 373 -13.83 -5.60 -35.57
N LYS A 374 -12.74 -6.34 -35.40
CA LYS A 374 -11.41 -5.98 -35.96
C LYS A 374 -11.44 -5.88 -37.48
N GLY A 375 -12.24 -6.70 -38.16
CA GLY A 375 -12.41 -6.64 -39.63
C GLY A 375 -13.40 -5.57 -40.11
N LEU A 376 -14.36 -5.17 -39.27
CA LEU A 376 -15.44 -4.24 -39.63
C LEU A 376 -15.15 -2.77 -39.29
N LEU A 377 -14.20 -2.50 -38.38
CA LEU A 377 -13.96 -1.17 -37.83
C LEU A 377 -12.59 -0.62 -38.21
N ASP A 378 -12.55 0.67 -38.52
CA ASP A 378 -11.32 1.43 -38.79
C ASP A 378 -10.63 1.94 -37.49
N ILE A 379 -11.07 1.46 -36.32
CA ILE A 379 -10.54 1.83 -34.99
C ILE A 379 -10.08 0.58 -34.25
N PRO A 380 -9.10 0.68 -33.33
CA PRO A 380 -8.62 -0.46 -32.56
C PRO A 380 -9.74 -1.08 -31.72
N VAL A 381 -9.83 -2.41 -31.80
CA VAL A 381 -10.69 -3.25 -30.97
C VAL A 381 -9.80 -4.18 -30.15
N PHE A 382 -9.97 -4.17 -28.83
CA PHE A 382 -9.14 -4.92 -27.91
C PHE A 382 -10.00 -5.60 -26.86
N HIS A 383 -9.85 -6.91 -26.68
CA HIS A 383 -10.48 -7.62 -25.56
C HIS A 383 -9.51 -7.78 -24.39
N ASP A 384 -9.79 -7.12 -23.25
CA ASP A 384 -8.85 -7.06 -22.12
C ASP A 384 -8.67 -8.43 -21.45
N ASP A 385 -9.76 -9.17 -21.22
CA ASP A 385 -9.69 -10.51 -20.60
C ASP A 385 -8.91 -11.54 -21.44
N GLN A 386 -8.73 -11.28 -22.73
CA GLN A 386 -7.90 -12.11 -23.60
C GLN A 386 -6.47 -11.59 -23.60
N HIS A 387 -6.26 -10.45 -24.24
CA HIS A 387 -4.94 -9.96 -24.59
C HIS A 387 -4.27 -9.26 -23.40
N GLY A 388 -5.01 -8.51 -22.58
CA GLY A 388 -4.49 -7.86 -21.38
C GLY A 388 -3.97 -8.89 -20.37
N ALA A 389 -4.76 -9.93 -20.11
CA ALA A 389 -4.35 -11.04 -19.25
C ALA A 389 -3.09 -11.76 -19.77
N ALA A 390 -3.03 -12.03 -21.09
CA ALA A 390 -1.87 -12.66 -21.72
C ALA A 390 -0.60 -11.81 -21.60
N LEU A 391 -0.70 -10.50 -21.81
CA LEU A 391 0.44 -9.57 -21.72
C LEU A 391 1.01 -9.48 -20.31
N VAL A 392 0.15 -9.35 -19.29
CA VAL A 392 0.60 -9.29 -17.89
C VAL A 392 1.22 -10.62 -17.46
N MET A 393 0.65 -11.75 -17.89
CA MET A 393 1.23 -13.07 -17.64
C MET A 393 2.62 -13.18 -18.28
N LEU A 394 2.76 -12.80 -19.55
CA LEU A 394 4.04 -12.87 -20.25
C LEU A 394 5.09 -11.99 -19.53
N ALA A 395 4.74 -10.76 -19.16
CA ALA A 395 5.63 -9.86 -18.41
C ALA A 395 6.08 -10.48 -17.08
N GLY A 396 5.16 -11.13 -16.35
CA GLY A 396 5.48 -11.89 -15.15
C GLY A 396 6.44 -13.05 -15.42
N LEU A 397 6.20 -13.82 -16.49
CA LEU A 397 7.05 -14.93 -16.90
C LEU A 397 8.46 -14.47 -17.31
N ILE A 398 8.59 -13.38 -18.07
CA ILE A 398 9.89 -12.78 -18.42
C ILE A 398 10.73 -12.53 -17.16
N ASN A 399 10.12 -11.93 -16.13
CA ASN A 399 10.81 -11.65 -14.88
C ASN A 399 11.14 -12.92 -14.09
N ALA A 400 10.22 -13.89 -14.04
CA ALA A 400 10.47 -15.17 -13.39
C ALA A 400 11.63 -15.93 -14.05
N LEU A 401 11.69 -15.95 -15.38
CA LEU A 401 12.75 -16.59 -16.15
C LEU A 401 14.12 -15.96 -15.92
N LYS A 402 14.19 -14.64 -15.78
CA LYS A 402 15.42 -13.93 -15.41
C LYS A 402 15.93 -14.36 -14.03
N VAL A 403 15.04 -14.50 -13.05
CA VAL A 403 15.41 -14.93 -11.69
C VAL A 403 15.97 -16.36 -11.68
N VAL A 404 15.41 -17.27 -12.46
CA VAL A 404 15.85 -18.68 -12.51
C VAL A 404 16.89 -18.97 -13.60
N GLY A 405 17.31 -17.95 -14.36
CA GLY A 405 18.32 -18.08 -15.42
C GLY A 405 17.92 -18.99 -16.59
N LYS A 406 16.64 -19.00 -16.99
CA LYS A 406 16.12 -19.86 -18.08
C LYS A 406 15.63 -19.06 -19.28
N LYS A 407 15.55 -19.71 -20.44
CA LYS A 407 14.94 -19.16 -21.67
C LYS A 407 13.56 -19.78 -21.93
N PHE A 408 12.73 -19.10 -22.70
CA PHE A 408 11.39 -19.58 -23.09
C PHE A 408 11.42 -20.93 -23.82
N CYS A 409 12.43 -21.18 -24.65
CA CYS A 409 12.57 -22.45 -25.38
C CYS A 409 12.88 -23.66 -24.48
N ASP A 410 13.30 -23.43 -23.23
CA ASP A 410 13.77 -24.47 -22.30
C ASP A 410 12.70 -24.88 -21.28
N ILE A 411 11.56 -24.18 -21.26
CA ILE A 411 10.49 -24.42 -20.30
C ILE A 411 9.38 -25.29 -20.86
N LYS A 412 8.72 -26.01 -19.95
CA LYS A 412 7.45 -26.67 -20.18
C LYS A 412 6.39 -25.92 -19.40
N VAL A 413 5.31 -25.55 -20.07
CA VAL A 413 4.23 -24.75 -19.49
C VAL A 413 2.97 -25.60 -19.43
N VAL A 414 2.35 -25.65 -18.24
CA VAL A 414 1.00 -26.18 -18.08
C VAL A 414 0.06 -25.02 -17.82
N ILE A 415 -0.99 -24.93 -18.62
CA ILE A 415 -2.08 -23.95 -18.53
C ILE A 415 -3.32 -24.70 -18.04
N SER A 416 -3.78 -24.37 -16.84
CA SER A 416 -5.06 -24.86 -16.33
C SER A 416 -6.16 -23.83 -16.61
N GLY A 417 -7.10 -24.21 -17.47
CA GLY A 417 -8.12 -23.35 -18.08
C GLY A 417 -8.03 -23.34 -19.62
N ALA A 418 -9.16 -23.20 -20.30
CA ALA A 418 -9.24 -23.11 -21.76
C ALA A 418 -10.27 -22.06 -22.23
N GLY A 419 -10.43 -21.01 -21.42
CA GLY A 419 -11.24 -19.83 -21.74
C GLY A 419 -10.43 -18.74 -22.44
N ALA A 420 -11.01 -17.54 -22.56
CA ALA A 420 -10.47 -16.41 -23.33
C ALA A 420 -8.99 -16.08 -22.98
N ALA A 421 -8.70 -15.85 -21.70
CA ALA A 421 -7.36 -15.56 -21.18
C ALA A 421 -6.35 -16.67 -21.48
N ALA A 422 -6.75 -17.93 -21.28
CA ALA A 422 -5.87 -19.08 -21.45
C ALA A 422 -5.52 -19.32 -22.92
N THR A 423 -6.50 -19.17 -23.82
CA THR A 423 -6.29 -19.26 -25.27
C THR A 423 -5.32 -18.20 -25.77
N ALA A 424 -5.55 -16.93 -25.42
CA ALA A 424 -4.67 -15.83 -25.81
C ALA A 424 -3.25 -15.99 -25.24
N SER A 425 -3.14 -16.42 -23.98
CA SER A 425 -1.87 -16.70 -23.32
C SER A 425 -1.10 -17.83 -24.00
N ALA A 426 -1.77 -18.91 -24.38
CA ALA A 426 -1.13 -20.02 -25.08
C ALA A 426 -0.57 -19.58 -26.44
N LYS A 427 -1.36 -18.82 -27.23
CA LYS A 427 -0.92 -18.28 -28.52
C LYS A 427 0.30 -17.37 -28.36
N LEU A 428 0.25 -16.43 -27.42
CA LEU A 428 1.35 -15.51 -27.15
C LEU A 428 2.63 -16.23 -26.69
N LEU A 429 2.52 -17.29 -25.89
CA LEU A 429 3.67 -18.10 -25.48
C LEU A 429 4.28 -18.90 -26.63
N LEU A 430 3.46 -19.37 -27.57
CA LEU A 430 3.95 -20.02 -28.79
C LEU A 430 4.76 -19.05 -29.65
N ASP A 431 4.30 -17.80 -29.77
CA ASP A 431 5.02 -16.74 -30.49
C ASP A 431 6.38 -16.43 -29.82
N GLU A 432 6.46 -16.48 -28.49
CA GLU A 432 7.69 -16.35 -27.70
C GLU A 432 8.54 -17.65 -27.65
N CYS A 433 8.32 -18.57 -28.59
CA CYS A 433 9.09 -19.81 -28.79
C CYS A 433 8.99 -20.84 -27.65
N VAL A 434 7.96 -20.80 -26.79
CA VAL A 434 7.66 -21.90 -25.87
C VAL A 434 7.17 -23.10 -26.66
N ARG A 435 7.91 -24.23 -26.59
CA ARG A 435 7.65 -25.40 -27.44
C ARG A 435 6.71 -26.43 -26.83
N ASP A 436 6.68 -26.51 -25.51
CA ASP A 436 5.99 -27.56 -24.76
C ASP A 436 4.93 -26.93 -23.86
N ILE A 437 3.71 -26.82 -24.40
CA ILE A 437 2.53 -26.28 -23.72
C ILE A 437 1.49 -27.39 -23.61
N ILE A 438 0.98 -27.60 -22.39
CA ILE A 438 -0.14 -28.50 -22.10
C ILE A 438 -1.29 -27.64 -21.58
N ILE A 439 -2.46 -27.73 -22.21
CA ILE A 439 -3.66 -27.01 -21.79
C ILE A 439 -4.69 -28.01 -21.24
N CYS A 440 -5.25 -27.71 -20.09
CA CYS A 440 -6.32 -28.49 -19.46
C CYS A 440 -7.60 -27.67 -19.39
N ASP A 441 -8.74 -28.26 -19.77
CA ASP A 441 -10.06 -27.70 -19.45
C ASP A 441 -10.73 -28.47 -18.32
N SER A 442 -11.99 -28.14 -18.02
CA SER A 442 -12.78 -28.76 -16.94
C SER A 442 -12.93 -30.29 -17.08
N THR A 443 -12.70 -30.85 -18.26
CA THR A 443 -12.84 -32.30 -18.51
C THR A 443 -11.50 -32.99 -18.76
N GLY A 444 -10.36 -32.27 -18.65
CA GLY A 444 -9.02 -32.83 -18.80
C GLY A 444 -8.15 -32.15 -19.85
N ILE A 445 -7.05 -32.82 -20.23
CA ILE A 445 -6.06 -32.31 -21.20
C ILE A 445 -6.70 -32.16 -22.59
N ILE A 446 -6.44 -31.04 -23.26
CA ILE A 446 -6.80 -30.80 -24.65
C ILE A 446 -5.76 -31.46 -25.57
N TYR A 447 -6.23 -32.25 -26.54
CA TYR A 447 -5.41 -32.94 -27.54
C TYR A 447 -6.23 -33.17 -28.82
N GLU A 448 -5.54 -33.36 -29.93
CA GLU A 448 -6.16 -33.57 -31.24
C GLU A 448 -6.98 -34.87 -31.27
N GLY A 449 -8.21 -34.81 -31.80
CA GLY A 449 -9.14 -35.95 -31.83
C GLY A 449 -9.95 -36.16 -30.55
N ARG A 450 -9.80 -35.31 -29.52
CA ARG A 450 -10.67 -35.32 -28.35
C ARG A 450 -12.09 -34.90 -28.73
N ALA A 451 -13.09 -35.67 -28.29
CA ALA A 451 -14.50 -35.35 -28.54
C ALA A 451 -14.97 -34.07 -27.81
N ARG A 452 -15.96 -33.38 -28.38
CA ARG A 452 -16.64 -32.20 -27.80
C ARG A 452 -15.75 -30.97 -27.59
N LEU A 453 -14.79 -30.74 -28.47
CA LEU A 453 -14.08 -29.47 -28.55
C LEU A 453 -14.89 -28.46 -29.38
N ASN A 454 -14.84 -27.19 -29.00
CA ASN A 454 -15.31 -26.12 -29.87
C ASN A 454 -14.18 -25.72 -30.84
N PRO A 455 -14.45 -24.94 -31.91
CA PRO A 455 -13.45 -24.62 -32.93
C PRO A 455 -12.15 -24.01 -32.37
N TYR A 456 -12.26 -23.16 -31.34
CA TYR A 456 -11.10 -22.54 -30.69
C TYR A 456 -10.26 -23.54 -29.88
N LYS A 457 -10.90 -24.50 -29.21
CA LYS A 457 -10.19 -25.58 -28.52
C LYS A 457 -9.59 -26.59 -29.48
N GLU A 458 -10.21 -26.82 -30.64
CA GLU A 458 -9.63 -27.65 -31.71
C GLU A 458 -8.38 -27.00 -32.30
N GLU A 459 -8.37 -25.67 -32.46
CA GLU A 459 -7.17 -24.93 -32.81
C GLU A 459 -6.07 -25.13 -31.76
N LEU A 460 -6.38 -24.92 -30.48
CA LEU A 460 -5.41 -25.15 -29.39
C LEU A 460 -4.89 -26.58 -29.34
N ALA A 461 -5.74 -27.58 -29.61
CA ALA A 461 -5.37 -28.99 -29.67
C ALA A 461 -4.33 -29.29 -30.76
N ARG A 462 -4.41 -28.60 -31.91
CA ARG A 462 -3.44 -28.72 -33.00
C ARG A 462 -2.13 -27.99 -32.69
N LEU A 463 -2.21 -26.87 -31.97
CA LEU A 463 -1.06 -26.02 -31.67
C LEU A 463 -0.23 -26.53 -30.48
N THR A 464 -0.87 -27.18 -29.50
CA THR A 464 -0.27 -27.57 -28.22
C THR A 464 -0.24 -29.09 -28.04
N ASN A 465 0.41 -29.58 -26.97
CA ASN A 465 0.42 -31.01 -26.61
C ASN A 465 0.83 -31.98 -27.75
N LYS A 466 1.85 -31.62 -28.53
CA LYS A 466 2.31 -32.37 -29.73
C LYS A 466 2.92 -33.75 -29.45
N LYS A 467 3.08 -34.13 -28.17
CA LYS A 467 3.50 -35.47 -27.74
C LYS A 467 2.45 -35.99 -26.76
N PRO A 468 1.45 -36.76 -27.22
CA PRO A 468 0.37 -37.20 -26.35
C PRO A 468 0.90 -38.16 -25.28
N ASP A 469 0.95 -37.70 -24.02
CA ASP A 469 1.01 -38.61 -22.88
C ASP A 469 -0.36 -39.28 -22.76
N ASN A 470 -0.38 -40.60 -22.93
CA ASN A 470 -1.56 -41.47 -23.08
C ASN A 470 -2.65 -41.31 -21.99
N GLY A 471 -3.50 -40.28 -22.11
CA GLY A 471 -4.89 -40.29 -21.66
C GLY A 471 -5.17 -40.44 -20.15
N LYS A 472 -4.19 -40.24 -19.26
CA LYS A 472 -4.44 -40.30 -17.81
C LYS A 472 -4.56 -38.89 -17.24
N SER A 473 -5.69 -38.66 -16.55
CA SER A 473 -5.99 -37.55 -15.62
C SER A 473 -4.73 -36.81 -15.17
N CYS A 474 -4.68 -35.49 -15.39
CA CYS A 474 -3.56 -34.67 -14.96
C CYS A 474 -3.46 -34.69 -13.43
N ARG A 475 -2.64 -35.59 -12.87
CA ARG A 475 -1.98 -35.35 -11.59
C ARG A 475 -0.90 -34.30 -11.86
N CYS A 476 -1.36 -33.06 -12.04
CA CYS A 476 -0.60 -31.89 -12.50
C CYS A 476 0.53 -31.42 -11.56
N ASN A 477 0.99 -32.24 -10.59
CA ASN A 477 1.83 -31.76 -9.48
C ASN A 477 3.29 -32.25 -9.44
N GLU A 478 3.75 -33.18 -10.28
CA GLU A 478 5.04 -33.84 -9.97
C GLU A 478 6.19 -33.60 -10.96
N ARG A 479 6.00 -33.04 -12.16
CA ARG A 479 7.12 -32.85 -13.13
C ARG A 479 7.13 -31.55 -13.95
N SER A 480 6.14 -30.68 -13.80
CA SER A 480 6.04 -29.43 -14.54
C SER A 480 7.02 -28.39 -13.97
N ARG A 481 7.89 -27.80 -14.80
CA ARG A 481 8.90 -26.81 -14.37
C ARG A 481 8.39 -25.37 -14.31
N CYS A 482 7.24 -25.08 -14.93
CA CYS A 482 6.43 -23.88 -14.76
C CYS A 482 4.94 -24.27 -14.81
N PHE A 483 4.15 -23.85 -13.82
CA PHE A 483 2.71 -24.12 -13.74
C PHE A 483 1.96 -22.79 -13.70
N TYR A 484 1.11 -22.55 -14.70
CA TYR A 484 0.21 -21.40 -14.74
C TYR A 484 -1.22 -21.90 -14.57
N ARG A 485 -1.81 -21.56 -13.43
CA ARG A 485 -3.25 -21.70 -13.23
C ARG A 485 -3.88 -20.36 -13.53
N PHE A 486 -4.56 -20.27 -14.67
CA PHE A 486 -5.43 -19.13 -14.90
C PHE A 486 -6.67 -19.36 -14.08
N TYR A 487 -6.78 -18.63 -12.97
CA TYR A 487 -8.09 -18.35 -12.43
C TYR A 487 -8.73 -17.36 -13.42
N GLN A 488 -9.41 -17.87 -14.45
CA GLN A 488 -10.72 -17.26 -14.71
C GLN A 488 -11.41 -17.42 -13.36
N TRP A 489 -11.70 -16.31 -12.69
CA TRP A 489 -12.55 -16.39 -11.53
C TRP A 489 -13.82 -17.07 -12.07
N ALA A 490 -14.05 -18.32 -11.74
CA ALA A 490 -15.16 -19.11 -12.21
C ALA A 490 -15.15 -20.29 -11.25
N GLY A 491 -16.15 -20.30 -10.37
CA GLY A 491 -16.40 -21.40 -9.44
C GLY A 491 -16.66 -22.70 -10.17
#